data_AF-A0A972JZB8-F1
#
_entry.id   AF-A0A972JZB8-F1
#
_cell.length_a   1.000
_cell.length_b   1.000
_cell.length_c   1.000
_cell.angle_alpha   90.00
_cell.angle_beta   90.00
_cell.angle_gamma   90.00
#
_symmetry.space_group_name_H-M   'P 1'
#
loop_
_entity.id
_entity.type
_entity.pdbx_description
1 polymer ?
#
loop_
_entity_poly.entity_id
_entity_poly.type
_entity_poly.pdbx_seq_one_letter_code
_entity_poly.pdbx_strand_id
1 'polypeptide(L)' 'NTNAPAVINGLTDVLAITGGGGNTTIALKADGTVWTWGDGNNGMLGDGGNSGRSTPGIVAGFSLIPQQ' A
#
# COMPACT_ATOMS: atom_id res chain seq x y z
N ASN A 1 11.64 6.34 14.49
CA ASN A 1 11.00 7.62 14.14
C ASN A 1 12.06 8.58 13.64
N THR A 2 12.05 8.89 12.35
CA THR A 2 12.89 9.92 11.74
C THR A 2 11.97 11.05 11.30
N ASN A 3 12.17 12.27 11.78
CA ASN A 3 11.34 13.44 11.44
C ASN A 3 11.72 14.04 10.07
N ALA A 4 12.41 13.27 9.23
CA ALA A 4 12.85 13.65 7.89
C ALA A 4 12.15 12.74 6.87
N PRO A 5 11.70 13.28 5.72
CA PRO A 5 11.15 12.48 4.64
C PRO A 5 12.20 11.47 4.17
N ALA A 6 11.79 10.20 4.04
CA ALA A 6 12.64 9.12 3.56
C ALA A 6 12.05 8.54 2.27
N VAL A 7 12.93 8.24 1.32
CA VAL A 7 12.53 7.52 0.09
C VAL A 7 12.16 6.10 0.48
N ILE A 8 10.99 5.65 0.05
CA ILE A 8 10.60 4.25 0.19
C ILE A 8 11.06 3.50 -1.06
N ASN A 9 12.22 2.83 -0.93
CA ASN A 9 12.78 2.04 -2.02
C ASN A 9 11.79 0.96 -2.48
N GLY A 10 11.52 0.91 -3.79
CA GLY A 10 10.54 -0.01 -4.39
C GLY A 10 9.15 0.60 -4.65
N LEU A 11 8.87 1.78 -4.07
CA LEU A 11 7.63 2.53 -4.35
C LEU A 11 7.92 3.66 -5.37
N THR A 12 8.15 3.29 -6.63
CA THR A 12 8.34 4.24 -7.74
C THR A 12 7.05 4.42 -8.54
N ASP A 13 6.96 5.48 -9.35
CA ASP A 13 5.87 5.69 -10.31
C ASP A 13 4.47 5.68 -9.67
N VAL A 14 4.38 6.25 -8.45
CA VAL A 14 3.11 6.38 -7.72
C VAL A 14 2.24 7.43 -8.42
N LEU A 15 1.06 7.00 -8.88
CA LEU A 15 0.06 7.87 -9.49
C LEU A 15 -0.81 8.57 -8.43
N ALA A 16 -1.13 7.86 -7.35
CA ALA A 16 -1.98 8.39 -6.29
C ALA A 16 -1.60 7.77 -4.94
N ILE A 17 -1.72 8.58 -3.88
CA ILE A 17 -1.55 8.15 -2.49
C ILE A 17 -2.73 8.67 -1.67
N THR A 18 -3.23 7.86 -0.75
CA THR A 18 -4.29 8.28 0.19
C THR A 18 -4.04 7.68 1.58
N GLY A 19 -4.44 8.44 2.60
CA GLY A 19 -4.53 7.95 3.97
C GLY A 19 -5.87 7.25 4.18
N GLY A 20 -5.85 6.01 4.64
CA GLY A 20 -7.02 5.29 5.12
C GLY A 20 -7.31 5.59 6.59
N GLY A 21 -8.43 5.08 7.10
CA GLY A 21 -8.69 5.08 8.55
C GLY A 21 -7.60 4.30 9.30
N GLY A 22 -7.49 4.51 10.62
CA GLY A 22 -6.63 3.68 11.48
C GLY A 22 -5.17 3.62 11.04
N ASN A 23 -4.55 4.73 10.64
CA ASN A 23 -3.12 4.77 10.30
C ASN A 23 -2.72 3.90 9.09
N THR A 24 -3.66 3.53 8.21
CA THR A 24 -3.38 2.84 6.94
C THR A 24 -3.02 3.84 5.84
N THR A 25 -2.16 3.45 4.91
CA THR A 25 -1.81 4.18 3.69
C THR A 25 -2.00 3.27 2.48
N ILE A 26 -2.52 3.84 1.39
CA ILE A 26 -2.77 3.15 0.13
C ILE A 26 -2.08 3.95 -0.99
N ALA A 27 -1.34 3.26 -1.85
CA ALA A 27 -0.71 3.83 -3.03
C ALA A 27 -1.08 3.04 -4.29
N LEU A 28 -1.39 3.76 -5.37
CA LEU A 28 -1.58 3.20 -6.71
C LEU A 28 -0.36 3.54 -7.56
N LYS A 29 0.26 2.52 -8.14
CA LYS A 29 1.37 2.69 -9.08
C LYS A 29 0.87 2.75 -10.53
N ALA A 30 1.70 3.31 -11.42
CA ALA A 30 1.42 3.40 -12.84
C ALA A 30 1.34 2.03 -13.55
N ASP A 31 1.96 1.01 -12.97
CA ASP A 31 1.85 -0.39 -13.40
C ASP A 31 0.50 -1.04 -13.02
N GLY A 32 -0.44 -0.28 -12.44
CA GLY A 32 -1.76 -0.78 -12.06
C GLY A 32 -1.78 -1.60 -10.77
N THR A 33 -0.65 -1.71 -10.06
CA THR A 33 -0.58 -2.40 -8.76
C THR A 33 -0.97 -1.46 -7.61
N VAL A 34 -1.70 -2.01 -6.65
CA VAL A 34 -2.07 -1.33 -5.42
C VAL A 34 -1.17 -1.80 -4.27
N TRP A 35 -0.66 -0.86 -3.51
CA TRP A 35 0.22 -1.09 -2.37
C TRP A 35 -0.41 -0.53 -1.09
N THR A 36 -0.37 -1.28 0.00
CA THR A 36 -0.88 -0.86 1.31
C THR A 36 0.14 -1.10 2.42
N TRP A 37 0.12 -0.23 3.43
CA TRP A 37 0.87 -0.37 4.68
C TRP A 37 0.20 0.43 5.79
N GLY A 38 0.65 0.24 7.04
CA GLY A 38 0.03 0.79 8.24
C GLY A 38 -0.73 -0.28 9.02
N ASP A 39 -1.77 0.10 9.76
CA ASP A 39 -2.55 -0.89 10.50
C ASP A 39 -3.34 -1.77 9.54
N GLY A 40 -3.38 -3.06 9.87
CA GLY A 40 -4.15 -4.07 9.16
C GLY A 40 -5.31 -4.63 9.96
N ASN A 41 -5.62 -4.03 11.11
CA ASN A 41 -6.82 -4.37 11.87
C ASN A 41 -8.05 -4.33 10.94
N ASN A 42 -9.03 -5.19 11.17
CA ASN A 42 -10.26 -5.26 10.36
C ASN A 42 -10.05 -5.54 8.86
N GLY A 43 -8.88 -6.05 8.43
CA GLY A 43 -8.61 -6.34 7.02
C GLY A 43 -8.32 -5.11 6.17
N MET A 44 -7.93 -4.00 6.79
CA MET A 44 -7.77 -2.70 6.13
C MET A 44 -6.65 -2.66 5.09
N LEU A 45 -5.71 -3.61 5.11
CA LEU A 45 -4.67 -3.74 4.08
C LEU A 45 -5.13 -4.50 2.84
N GLY A 46 -6.26 -5.21 2.89
CA GLY A 46 -6.80 -5.96 1.75
C GLY A 46 -5.98 -7.20 1.35
N ASP A 47 -4.99 -7.61 2.13
CA ASP A 47 -4.12 -8.77 1.87
C ASP A 47 -4.67 -10.10 2.41
N GLY A 48 -5.93 -10.11 2.86
CA GLY A 48 -6.59 -11.28 3.44
C GLY A 48 -6.23 -11.56 4.89
N GLY A 49 -5.40 -10.71 5.52
CA GLY A 49 -5.06 -10.79 6.94
C GLY A 49 -5.59 -9.63 7.77
N ASN A 50 -5.41 -9.72 9.09
CA ASN A 50 -5.75 -8.66 10.06
C ASN A 50 -4.49 -8.02 10.70
N SER A 51 -3.31 -8.34 10.17
CA SER A 51 -2.03 -7.89 10.72
C SER A 51 -1.55 -6.63 10.00
N GLY A 52 -1.09 -5.63 10.75
CA GLY A 52 -0.47 -4.43 10.19
C GLY A 52 0.91 -4.69 9.57
N ARG A 53 1.33 -3.78 8.70
CA ARG A 53 2.64 -3.83 8.01
C ARG A 53 3.27 -2.46 8.06
N SER A 54 4.50 -2.34 8.55
CA SER A 54 5.22 -1.06 8.59
C SER A 54 5.86 -0.66 7.26
N THR A 55 5.88 -1.58 6.28
CA THR A 55 6.45 -1.38 4.94
C THR A 55 5.38 -1.60 3.88
N PRO A 56 5.42 -0.85 2.75
CA PRO A 56 4.52 -1.07 1.63
C PRO A 56 4.51 -2.51 1.15
N GLY A 57 3.31 -3.03 0.92
CA GLY A 57 3.09 -4.34 0.37
C GLY A 57 2.07 -4.34 -0.74
N ILE A 58 2.33 -5.12 -1.79
CA ILE A 58 1.33 -5.32 -2.84
C ILE A 58 0.08 -6.00 -2.29
N VAL A 59 -1.08 -5.51 -2.68
CA VAL A 59 -2.38 -6.15 -2.43
C VAL A 59 -2.63 -7.13 -3.57
N ALA A 60 -2.39 -8.41 -3.32
CA ALA A 60 -2.59 -9.45 -4.32
C ALA A 60 -4.08 -9.54 -4.73
N GLY A 61 -4.36 -9.49 -6.04
CA GLY A 61 -5.71 -9.59 -6.59
C GLY A 61 -6.33 -8.28 -7.09
N PHE A 62 -5.72 -7.12 -6.79
CA PHE A 62 -6.08 -5.85 -7.43
C PHE A 62 -5.02 -5.45 -8.45
N SER A 63 -5.24 -5.86 -9.70
CA SER A 63 -4.51 -5.37 -10.86
C SER A 63 -5.53 -4.75 -11.81
N LEU A 64 -5.46 -3.42 -12.02
CA LEU A 64 -6.32 -2.73 -12.98
C LEU A 64 -5.94 -3.01 -14.44
N ILE A 65 -4.79 -3.67 -14.65
CA ILE A 65 -4.41 -4.28 -15.91
C ILE A 65 -4.73 -5.79 -15.87
N PRO A 66 -5.53 -6.32 -16.81
CA PRO A 66 -5.70 -7.76 -16.97
C PRO A 66 -4.32 -8.41 -17.19
N GLN A 67 -3.99 -9.43 -16.40
CA GLN A 67 -2.89 -10.33 -16.74
C GLN A 67 -3.30 -11.08 -18.01
N GLN A 68 -2.54 -10.90 -19.08
CA GLN A 68 -2.76 -11.55 -20.37
C GLN A 68 -2.49 -13.06 -20.29
#